data_AF-X1HZL8-F1
#
_entry.id   AF-X1HZL8-F1
#
_cell.length_a   1.000
_cell.length_b   1.000
_cell.length_c   1.000
_cell.angle_alpha   90.00
_cell.angle_beta   90.00
_cell.angle_gamma   90.00
#
_symmetry.space_group_name_H-M   'P 1'
#
loop_
_entity.id
_entity.type
_entity.pdbx_description
1 polymer ?
#
loop_
_entity_poly.entity_id
_entity_poly.type
_entity_poly.pdbx_seq_one_letter_code
_entity_poly.pdbx_strand_id
1 'polypeptide(L)' 'MGLYNNIKDKLPNQFSIFQLMGVLGIDAPEVRKVRNILKQFYLQGFIKRVSKNMYKKLEN' A
#
# COMPACT_ATOMS: atom_id res chain seq x y z
N MET A 1 7.35 -12.82 4.08
CA MET A 1 6.06 -13.01 3.38
C MET A 1 4.91 -12.82 4.38
N GLY A 2 4.45 -11.59 4.67
CA GLY A 2 3.43 -11.43 5.71
C GLY A 2 2.63 -10.14 5.66
N LEU A 3 3.30 -8.98 5.59
CA LEU A 3 2.61 -7.70 5.75
C LEU A 3 1.58 -7.40 4.65
N TYR A 4 1.93 -7.61 3.38
CA TYR A 4 0.99 -7.43 2.26
C TYR A 4 -0.20 -8.40 2.34
N ASN A 5 0.04 -9.68 2.62
CA ASN A 5 -1.02 -10.68 2.75
C ASN A 5 -1.98 -10.38 3.92
N ASN A 6 -1.49 -9.80 5.00
CA ASN A 6 -2.32 -9.46 6.16
C ASN A 6 -3.21 -8.22 5.92
N ILE A 7 -2.85 -7.37 4.95
CA ILE A 7 -3.57 -6.13 4.65
C ILE A 7 -4.30 -6.16 3.30
N LYS A 8 -4.00 -7.12 2.42
CA LYS A 8 -4.58 -7.18 1.06
C LYS A 8 -6.10 -7.29 1.11
N ASP A 9 -6.65 -7.99 2.10
CA ASP A 9 -8.09 -8.21 2.25
C ASP A 9 -8.81 -6.98 2.83
N LYS A 10 -8.07 -6.13 3.55
CA LYS A 10 -8.57 -4.86 4.11
C LYS A 10 -8.49 -3.71 3.11
N LEU A 11 -7.70 -3.86 2.04
CA LEU A 11 -7.51 -2.83 1.02
C LEU A 11 -8.39 -3.09 -0.21
N PRO A 12 -9.08 -2.06 -0.74
CA PRO A 12 -9.77 -2.16 -2.02
C PRO A 12 -8.81 -2.38 -3.19
N ASN A 13 -9.31 -2.88 -4.33
CA ASN A 13 -8.47 -3.16 -5.52
C ASN A 13 -7.72 -1.92 -6.03
N GLN A 14 -8.27 -0.73 -5.83
CA GLN A 14 -7.53 0.52 -5.91
C GLN A 14 -7.60 1.22 -4.56
N PHE A 15 -6.45 1.69 -4.07
CA PHE A 15 -6.36 2.32 -2.76
C PHE A 15 -5.39 3.49 -2.76
N SER A 16 -5.58 4.40 -1.81
CA SER A 16 -4.70 5.55 -1.58
C SER A 16 -3.66 5.28 -0.51
N ILE A 17 -2.59 6.09 -0.47
CA ILE A 17 -1.62 6.09 0.63
C ILE A 17 -2.30 6.22 2.00
N PHE A 18 -3.32 7.07 2.09
CA PHE A 18 -4.02 7.34 3.35
C PHE A 18 -4.86 6.14 3.81
N GLN A 19 -5.47 5.42 2.87
CA GLN A 19 -6.18 4.17 3.18
C GLN A 19 -5.20 3.11 3.69
N LEU A 20 -4.02 2.99 3.07
CA LEU A 20 -2.97 2.09 3.56
C LEU A 20 -2.49 2.48 4.96
N MET A 21 -2.31 3.77 5.22
CA MET A 21 -1.96 4.27 6.56
C MET A 21 -3.00 3.92 7.60
N GLY A 22 -4.29 4.09 7.29
CA GLY A 22 -5.39 3.70 8.19
C GLY A 22 -5.39 2.20 8.48
N VAL A 23 -5.14 1.36 7.48
CA VAL A 23 -5.06 -0.10 7.67
C VAL A 23 -3.85 -0.52 8.51
N LEU A 24 -2.73 0.19 8.38
CA LEU A 24 -1.51 -0.06 9.14
C LEU A 24 -1.49 0.62 10.52
N GLY A 25 -2.46 1.49 10.82
CA GLY A 25 -2.47 2.29 12.05
C GLY A 25 -1.30 3.28 12.13
N ILE A 26 -0.85 3.80 10.98
CA ILE A 26 0.29 4.71 10.89
C ILE A 26 -0.19 6.16 10.81
N ASP A 27 0.33 7.01 11.68
CA ASP A 27 -0.02 8.43 11.72
C ASP A 27 0.61 9.26 10.58
N ALA A 28 0.02 10.42 10.30
CA ALA A 28 0.46 11.42 9.32
C ALA A 28 1.97 11.74 9.27
N PRO A 29 2.71 11.89 10.39
CA PRO A 29 4.16 12.16 10.33
C PRO A 29 4.96 11.01 9.71
N GLU A 30 4.43 9.79 9.68
CA GLU A 30 5.13 8.60 9.21
C GLU A 30 4.87 8.23 7.74
N VAL A 31 4.26 9.14 6.96
CA VAL A 31 4.00 8.96 5.51
C VAL A 31 5.25 8.48 4.75
N ARG A 32 6.45 8.90 5.18
CA ARG A 32 7.71 8.47 4.56
C ARG A 32 7.94 6.96 4.67
N LYS A 33 7.60 6.34 5.81
CA LYS A 33 7.69 4.89 6.01
C LYS A 33 6.69 4.17 5.11
N VAL A 34 5.45 4.65 5.03
CA VAL A 34 4.42 4.07 4.15
C VAL A 34 4.82 4.14 2.69
N ARG A 35 5.43 5.25 2.26
CA ARG A 35 5.94 5.41 0.90
C ARG A 35 7.07 4.42 0.58
N ASN A 36 7.93 4.11 1.56
CA ASN A 36 8.96 3.08 1.40
C ASN A 36 8.35 1.68 1.29
N ILE A 37 7.33 1.37 2.09
CA ILE A 37 6.59 0.10 2.03
C ILE A 37 5.93 -0.06 0.65
N LEU A 38 5.24 0.97 0.17
CA LEU A 38 4.64 0.98 -1.17
C LEU A 38 5.67 0.81 -2.28
N LYS A 39 6.85 1.41 -2.13
CA LYS A 39 7.96 1.22 -3.06
C LYS A 39 8.42 -0.24 -3.06
N GLN A 40 8.52 -0.88 -1.90
CA GLN A 40 8.84 -2.30 -1.81
C GLN A 40 7.76 -3.18 -2.45
N PHE A 41 6.49 -2.93 -2.18
CA PHE A 41 5.38 -3.68 -2.79
C PHE A 41 5.33 -3.51 -4.30
N TYR A 42 5.64 -2.32 -4.80
CA TYR A 42 5.77 -2.06 -6.23
C TYR A 42 6.92 -2.86 -6.85
N LEU A 43 8.10 -2.89 -6.21
CA LEU A 43 9.26 -3.66 -6.67
C LEU A 43 9.02 -5.17 -6.63
N GLN A 44 8.19 -5.64 -5.70
CA GLN A 44 7.81 -7.05 -5.58
C GLN A 44 6.67 -7.45 -6.54
N GLY A 45 6.10 -6.50 -7.30
CA GLY A 45 5.03 -6.77 -8.26
C GLY A 45 3.63 -6.92 -7.65
N PHE A 46 3.45 -6.63 -6.35
CA PHE A 46 2.15 -6.74 -5.68
C PHE A 46 1.19 -5.61 -6.04
N ILE A 47 1.71 -4.42 -6.36
CA ILE A 47 0.91 -3.24 -6.64
C ILE A 47 1.48 -2.43 -7.81
N LYS A 48 0.62 -1.70 -8.51
CA LYS A 48 0.99 -0.74 -9.55
C LYS A 48 0.58 0.66 -9.11
N ARG A 49 1.43 1.66 -9.36
CA ARG A 49 1.06 3.06 -9.17
C ARG A 49 0.14 3.51 -10.31
N VAL A 50 -1.02 4.06 -9.97
CA VAL A 50 -2.00 4.56 -10.94
C VAL A 50 -1.90 6.07 -11.09
N SER A 51 -1.75 6.80 -9.98
CA SER A 51 -1.62 8.27 -10.00
C SER A 51 -0.81 8.79 -8.82
N LYS A 52 -0.85 10.10 -8.55
CA LYS A 52 -0.26 10.68 -7.33
C LYS A 52 -1.03 10.15 -6.12
N ASN A 53 -0.35 9.37 -5.28
CA ASN A 53 -0.87 8.73 -4.07
C ASN A 53 -1.86 7.57 -4.25
N MET A 54 -2.16 7.15 -5.49
CA MET A 54 -3.06 6.03 -5.78
C MET A 54 -2.32 4.82 -6.33
N TYR A 55 -2.73 3.65 -5.83
CA TYR A 55 -2.14 2.36 -6.14
C TYR A 55 -3.25 1.35 -6.44
N LYS A 56 -2.95 0.40 -7.32
CA LYS A 56 -3.84 -0.70 -7.67
C LYS A 56 -3.17 -2.01 -7.28
N LYS A 57 -3.90 -2.92 -6.66
CA LYS A 57 -3.44 -4.29 -6.43
C LYS A 57 -3.28 -5.00 -7.77
N LEU A 58 -2.12 -5.61 -7.98
CA LEU A 58 -1.91 -6.58 -9.04
C LEU A 58 -2.21 -7.93 -8.39
N GLU A 59 -3.45 -8.38 -8.53
CA GLU A 59 -3.80 -9.76 -8.20
C GLU A 59 -3.10 -10.64 -9.23
N ASN A 60 -2.11 -11.40 -8.77
CA ASN A 60 -1.60 -12.60 -9.43
C ASN A 60 -2.25 -13.81 -8.76
#